data_AF-A0A0F4IRN3-F1
#
_entry.id   AF-A0A0F4IRN3-F1
#
_cell.length_a   1.000
_cell.length_b   1.000
_cell.length_c   1.000
_cell.angle_alpha   90.00
_cell.angle_beta   90.00
_cell.angle_gamma   90.00
#
_symmetry.space_group_name_H-M   'P 1'
#
loop_
_entity.id
_entity.type
_entity.pdbx_description
1 polymer ?
#
loop_
_entity_poly.entity_id
_entity_poly.type
_entity_poly.pdbx_seq_one_letter_code
_entity_poly.pdbx_strand_id
1 'polypeptide(L)'
;VYKRQVLDGDEIREFLSAGLGFSREDRHTNVQRIGFVAELLASNGVKALVPVIAPFADSREAVAKRHAAAGTSYLEVHVATPVEVCSERDVKGLYAKQAAGEITGLTGVDDPYEAPEAPDLRIESHTQTVRESASALHALLTERGLA
;
A
#
# COMPACT_ATOMS: atom_id res chain seq x y z
N VAL A 1 -2.80 -23.57 -8.61
CA VAL A 1 -1.65 -22.66 -8.34
C VAL A 1 -2.06 -21.28 -8.79
N TYR A 2 -2.39 -20.38 -7.86
CA TYR A 2 -2.69 -19.00 -8.21
C TYR A 2 -1.43 -18.32 -8.75
N LYS A 3 -1.52 -17.66 -9.90
CA LYS A 3 -0.47 -16.74 -10.35
C LYS A 3 -0.44 -15.56 -9.36
N ARG A 4 0.76 -15.05 -9.07
CA ARG A 4 0.96 -13.93 -8.14
C ARG A 4 1.76 -12.86 -8.84
N GLN A 5 1.42 -11.60 -8.58
CA GLN A 5 2.14 -10.45 -9.09
C GLN A 5 2.31 -9.44 -7.96
N VAL A 6 3.52 -8.90 -7.82
CA VAL A 6 3.76 -7.75 -6.95
C VAL A 6 3.66 -6.50 -7.81
N LEU A 7 2.86 -5.53 -7.38
CA LEU A 7 2.79 -4.20 -7.96
C LEU A 7 3.60 -3.26 -7.07
N ASP A 8 4.91 -3.24 -7.28
CA ASP A 8 5.83 -2.43 -6.48
C ASP A 8 5.58 -0.93 -6.69
N GLY A 9 5.60 -0.16 -5.60
CA GLY A 9 5.27 1.26 -5.65
C GLY A 9 6.24 2.10 -6.47
N ASP A 10 7.53 1.73 -6.50
CA ASP A 10 8.54 2.44 -7.27
C ASP A 10 8.41 2.10 -8.76
N GLU A 11 8.23 0.81 -9.11
CA GLU A 11 8.01 0.37 -10.49
C GLU A 11 6.74 1.00 -11.09
N ILE A 12 5.65 1.05 -10.31
CA ILE A 12 4.43 1.71 -10.77
C ILE A 12 4.68 3.20 -11.00
N ARG A 13 5.40 3.87 -10.09
CA ARG A 13 5.75 5.28 -10.27
C ARG A 13 6.60 5.53 -11.51
N GLU A 14 7.53 4.63 -11.81
CA GLU A 14 8.38 4.73 -13.00
C GLU A 14 7.60 4.53 -14.29
N PHE A 15 6.73 3.50 -14.37
CA PHE A 15 6.16 3.09 -15.66
C PHE A 15 4.71 3.49 -15.90
N LEU A 16 3.87 3.52 -14.85
CA LEU A 16 2.42 3.77 -14.99
C LEU A 16 1.99 5.13 -14.41
N SER A 17 2.80 5.70 -13.54
CA SER A 17 2.54 6.99 -12.89
C SER A 17 3.64 8.02 -13.17
N ALA A 18 4.41 7.81 -14.24
CA ALA A 18 5.36 8.80 -14.75
C ALA A 18 4.66 10.14 -14.97
N GLY A 19 5.27 11.21 -14.45
CA GLY A 19 4.73 12.57 -14.52
C GLY A 19 3.79 12.97 -13.37
N LEU A 20 3.34 12.03 -12.53
CA LEU A 20 2.62 12.39 -11.29
C LEU A 20 3.60 12.84 -10.21
N GLY A 21 3.26 13.93 -9.52
CA GLY A 21 3.98 14.40 -8.35
C GLY A 21 3.59 13.65 -7.06
N PHE A 22 3.60 14.41 -5.97
CA PHE A 22 3.26 13.96 -4.62
C PHE A 22 2.15 14.81 -3.99
N SER A 23 1.41 15.59 -4.80
CA SER A 23 0.20 16.27 -4.33
C SER A 23 -0.87 15.24 -3.91
N ARG A 24 -1.85 15.68 -3.12
CA ARG A 24 -3.00 14.84 -2.76
C ARG A 24 -3.69 14.24 -3.99
N GLU A 25 -3.89 15.03 -5.04
CA GLU A 25 -4.53 14.60 -6.29
C GLU A 25 -3.66 13.59 -7.06
N ASP A 26 -2.35 13.82 -7.14
CA ASP A 26 -1.42 12.89 -7.78
C ASP A 26 -1.37 11.55 -7.04
N ARG A 27 -1.32 11.58 -5.71
CA ARG A 27 -1.34 10.39 -4.86
C ARG A 27 -2.65 9.63 -5.01
N HIS A 28 -3.79 10.32 -5.03
CA HIS A 28 -5.09 9.73 -5.29
C HIS A 28 -5.10 9.04 -6.66
N THR A 29 -4.67 9.75 -7.71
CA THR A 29 -4.60 9.22 -9.08
C THR A 29 -3.67 8.01 -9.18
N ASN A 30 -2.51 8.05 -8.53
CA ASN A 30 -1.59 6.92 -8.46
C ASN A 30 -2.23 5.68 -7.83
N VAL A 31 -2.92 5.84 -6.68
CA VAL A 31 -3.65 4.75 -6.02
C VAL A 31 -4.78 4.21 -6.90
N GLN A 32 -5.51 5.08 -7.61
CA GLN A 32 -6.55 4.66 -8.55
C GLN A 32 -5.99 3.84 -9.72
N ARG A 33 -4.85 4.26 -10.30
CA ARG A 33 -4.17 3.52 -11.38
C ARG A 33 -3.73 2.14 -10.93
N ILE A 34 -3.13 2.05 -9.75
CA ILE A 34 -2.73 0.77 -9.15
C ILE A 34 -3.95 -0.11 -8.89
N GLY A 35 -5.01 0.45 -8.32
CA GLY A 35 -6.25 -0.28 -8.04
C GLY A 35 -6.91 -0.83 -9.31
N PHE A 36 -6.84 -0.11 -10.43
CA PHE A 36 -7.28 -0.63 -11.73
C PHE A 36 -6.47 -1.84 -12.19
N VAL A 37 -5.13 -1.76 -12.13
CA VAL A 37 -4.27 -2.89 -12.53
C VAL A 37 -4.45 -4.09 -11.59
N ALA A 38 -4.54 -3.84 -10.29
CA ALA A 38 -4.76 -4.89 -9.28
C ALA A 38 -6.09 -5.62 -9.51
N GLU A 39 -7.17 -4.87 -9.78
CA GLU A 39 -8.46 -5.45 -10.11
C GLU A 39 -8.42 -6.25 -11.42
N LEU A 40 -7.83 -5.70 -12.49
CA LEU A 40 -7.69 -6.41 -13.77
C LEU A 40 -6.96 -7.74 -13.61
N LEU A 41 -5.89 -7.76 -12.81
CA LEU A 41 -5.15 -8.98 -12.47
C LEU A 41 -6.02 -9.95 -11.66
N ALA A 42 -6.73 -9.47 -10.63
CA ALA A 42 -7.62 -10.28 -9.81
C ALA A 42 -8.76 -10.92 -10.62
N SER A 43 -9.36 -10.17 -11.55
CA SER A 43 -10.39 -10.62 -12.48
C SER A 43 -9.90 -11.75 -13.41
N ASN A 44 -8.58 -11.88 -13.59
CA ASN A 44 -7.92 -12.94 -14.36
C ASN A 44 -7.30 -14.04 -13.47
N GLY A 45 -7.72 -14.14 -12.20
CA GLY A 45 -7.26 -15.16 -11.27
C GLY A 45 -5.81 -14.97 -10.80
N VAL A 46 -5.25 -13.76 -10.93
CA VAL A 46 -3.92 -13.41 -10.43
C VAL A 46 -4.07 -12.69 -9.08
N LYS A 47 -3.35 -13.16 -8.07
CA LYS A 47 -3.27 -12.49 -6.77
C LYS A 47 -2.27 -11.33 -6.86
N ALA A 48 -2.77 -10.11 -6.82
CA ALA A 48 -1.95 -8.90 -6.76
C ALA A 48 -1.57 -8.57 -5.32
N LEU A 49 -0.28 -8.39 -5.04
CA LEU A 49 0.23 -7.80 -3.80
C LEU A 49 0.68 -6.37 -4.09
N VAL A 50 0.22 -5.42 -3.30
CA VAL A 50 0.35 -3.98 -3.61
C VAL A 50 0.99 -3.22 -2.43
N PRO A 51 2.31 -3.33 -2.23
CA PRO A 51 3.02 -2.70 -1.11
C PRO A 51 3.28 -1.20 -1.39
N VAL A 52 2.23 -0.39 -1.43
CA VAL A 52 2.33 1.05 -1.75
C VAL A 52 1.79 1.93 -0.61
N ILE A 53 2.31 3.16 -0.53
CA ILE A 53 1.76 4.16 0.39
C ILE A 53 0.45 4.70 -0.18
N ALA A 54 -0.67 4.37 0.47
CA ALA A 54 -2.01 4.87 0.15
C ALA A 54 -2.54 5.70 1.34
N PRO A 55 -2.16 6.99 1.43
CA PRO A 55 -2.30 7.75 2.66
C PRO A 55 -3.73 8.20 2.96
N PHE A 56 -4.57 8.36 1.95
CA PHE A 56 -5.93 8.88 2.11
C PHE A 56 -6.96 7.75 2.11
N ALA A 57 -7.88 7.77 3.08
CA ALA A 57 -8.92 6.78 3.25
C ALA A 57 -9.86 6.72 2.03
N ASP A 58 -10.20 7.86 1.45
CA ASP A 58 -11.04 7.96 0.26
C ASP A 58 -10.45 7.21 -0.95
N SER A 59 -9.12 7.22 -1.06
CA SER A 59 -8.38 6.60 -2.14
C SER A 59 -8.39 5.09 -1.99
N ARG A 60 -8.23 4.58 -0.76
CA ARG A 60 -8.34 3.14 -0.44
C ARG A 60 -9.77 2.65 -0.60
N GLU A 61 -10.75 3.41 -0.11
CA GLU A 61 -12.17 3.10 -0.26
C GLU A 61 -12.59 3.02 -1.74
N ALA A 62 -12.12 3.94 -2.59
CA ALA A 62 -12.42 3.90 -4.02
C ALA A 62 -11.85 2.65 -4.71
N VAL A 63 -10.67 2.16 -4.31
CA VAL A 63 -10.12 0.88 -4.80
C VAL A 63 -10.95 -0.30 -4.29
N ALA A 64 -11.33 -0.31 -3.02
CA ALA A 64 -12.20 -1.36 -2.46
C ALA A 64 -13.54 -1.42 -3.20
N LYS A 65 -14.18 -0.26 -3.46
CA LYS A 65 -15.42 -0.17 -4.24
C LYS A 65 -15.26 -0.69 -5.68
N ARG A 66 -14.12 -0.42 -6.33
CA ARG A 66 -13.81 -0.96 -7.66
C ARG A 66 -13.78 -2.49 -7.65
N HIS A 67 -13.06 -3.08 -6.71
CA HIS A 67 -13.00 -4.54 -6.57
C HIS A 67 -14.38 -5.15 -6.29
N ALA A 68 -15.15 -4.53 -5.38
CA ALA A 68 -16.51 -4.96 -5.07
C ALA A 68 -17.42 -4.94 -6.31
N ALA A 69 -17.36 -3.87 -7.12
CA ALA A 69 -18.13 -3.74 -8.35
C ALA A 69 -17.73 -4.78 -9.42
N ALA A 70 -16.45 -5.15 -9.47
CA ALA A 70 -15.92 -6.18 -10.37
C ALA A 70 -16.14 -7.62 -9.86
N GLY A 71 -16.62 -7.79 -8.63
CA GLY A 71 -16.75 -9.10 -8.00
C GLY A 71 -15.41 -9.76 -7.66
N THR A 72 -14.34 -8.98 -7.50
CA THR A 72 -13.02 -9.47 -7.13
C THR A 72 -12.75 -9.26 -5.64
N SER A 73 -11.99 -10.16 -5.03
CA SER A 73 -11.60 -10.03 -3.63
C SER A 73 -10.62 -8.87 -3.43
N TYR A 74 -10.79 -8.16 -2.33
CA TYR A 74 -9.91 -7.09 -1.87
C TYR A 74 -9.68 -7.26 -0.36
N LEU A 75 -8.44 -7.05 0.09
CA LEU A 75 -8.07 -7.06 1.50
C LEU A 75 -7.20 -5.84 1.81
N GLU A 76 -7.54 -5.09 2.84
CA GLU A 76 -6.75 -3.97 3.33
C GLU A 76 -5.80 -4.42 4.44
N VAL A 77 -4.50 -4.40 4.17
CA VAL A 77 -3.45 -4.76 5.14
C VAL A 77 -2.70 -3.51 5.57
N HIS A 78 -2.88 -3.10 6.82
CA HIS A 78 -2.20 -1.94 7.39
C HIS A 78 -0.86 -2.34 8.03
N VAL A 79 0.24 -1.95 7.40
CA VAL A 79 1.59 -2.07 8.01
C VAL A 79 1.82 -0.89 8.96
N ALA A 80 1.30 -1.02 10.18
CA ALA A 80 1.23 -0.01 11.23
C ALA A 80 2.56 0.18 11.97
N THR A 81 3.60 0.58 11.24
CA THR A 81 4.89 0.93 11.85
C THR A 81 4.88 2.42 12.21
N PRO A 82 5.16 2.82 13.47
CA PRO A 82 5.25 4.22 13.86
C PRO A 82 6.21 5.00 12.98
N VAL A 83 5.87 6.24 12.66
CA VAL A 83 6.66 7.09 11.75
C VAL A 83 8.06 7.35 12.30
N GLU A 84 8.21 7.40 13.62
CA GLU A 84 9.48 7.55 14.32
C GLU A 84 10.40 6.37 14.01
N VAL A 85 9.88 5.14 14.07
CA VAL A 85 10.64 3.92 13.73
C VAL A 85 10.95 3.86 12.23
N CYS A 86 10.02 4.29 11.38
CA CYS A 86 10.27 4.42 9.94
C CYS A 86 11.38 5.43 9.64
N SER A 87 11.40 6.55 10.36
CA SER A 87 12.41 7.61 10.27
C SER A 87 13.78 7.13 10.76
N GLU A 88 13.85 6.36 11.83
CA GLU A 88 15.11 5.74 12.29
C GLU A 88 15.68 4.75 11.25
N ARG A 89 14.80 4.00 10.57
CA ARG A 89 15.21 3.01 9.56
C ARG A 89 15.69 3.67 8.25
N ASP A 90 15.13 4.82 7.90
CA ASP A 90 15.35 5.64 6.69
C ASP A 90 15.96 4.92 5.48
N VAL A 91 15.32 3.83 5.04
CA VAL A 91 15.88 2.89 4.06
C VAL A 91 16.27 3.56 2.74
N LYS A 92 15.62 4.68 2.40
CA LYS A 92 15.82 5.44 1.16
C LYS A 92 16.45 6.82 1.38
N GLY A 93 16.80 7.18 2.61
CA GLY A 93 17.32 8.53 2.92
C GLY A 93 16.28 9.65 2.78
N LEU A 94 14.98 9.33 2.73
CA LEU A 94 13.92 10.31 2.49
C LEU A 94 13.63 11.15 3.72
N TYR A 95 13.70 10.55 4.91
CA TYR A 95 13.50 11.29 6.16
C TYR A 95 14.65 12.27 6.41
N ALA A 96 15.89 11.85 6.16
CA ALA A 96 17.05 12.74 6.24
C ALA A 96 16.96 13.92 5.25
N LYS A 97 16.54 13.66 4.00
CA LYS A 97 16.33 14.72 2.99
C LYS A 97 15.23 15.69 3.38
N GLN A 98 14.14 15.19 3.96
CA GLN A 98 13.06 16.04 4.45
C GLN A 98 13.53 16.92 5.61
N ALA A 99 14.26 16.34 6.58
CA ALA A 99 14.84 17.07 7.70
C ALA A 99 15.85 18.15 7.25
N ALA A 100 16.56 17.91 6.14
CA ALA A 100 17.45 18.89 5.51
C ALA A 100 16.72 19.96 4.67
N GLY A 101 15.40 19.83 4.48
CA GLY A 101 14.59 20.74 3.65
C GLY A 101 14.73 20.52 2.14
N GLU A 102 15.32 19.41 1.71
CA GLU A 102 15.51 19.09 0.28
C GLU A 102 14.24 18.56 -0.39
N ILE A 103 13.34 17.96 0.40
CA ILE A 103 12.02 17.50 -0.05
C ILE A 103 10.93 17.94 0.91
N THR A 104 9.71 18.07 0.39
CA THR A 104 8.49 18.34 1.15
C THR A 104 7.39 17.38 0.74
N GLY A 105 6.34 17.29 1.54
CA GLY A 105 5.20 16.40 1.33
C GLY A 105 5.52 14.92 1.62
N LEU A 106 6.42 14.64 2.55
CA LEU A 106 6.69 13.31 3.06
C LEU A 106 5.53 12.82 3.95
N THR A 107 4.91 11.73 3.50
CA THR A 107 3.77 11.12 4.18
C THR A 107 4.11 10.69 5.62
N GLY A 108 3.27 11.10 6.57
CA GLY A 108 3.45 10.85 8.01
C GLY A 108 4.28 11.92 8.72
N VAL A 109 4.88 12.88 7.99
CA VAL A 109 5.67 13.97 8.56
C VAL A 109 5.01 15.32 8.27
N ASP A 110 5.03 15.77 7.02
CA ASP A 110 4.44 17.04 6.56
C ASP A 110 3.26 16.86 5.59
N ASP A 111 2.97 15.61 5.18
CA ASP A 111 1.73 15.21 4.48
C ASP A 111 1.01 14.13 5.32
N PRO A 112 -0.33 14.13 5.44
CA PRO A 112 -1.01 13.24 6.39
C PRO A 112 -0.97 11.78 5.95
N TYR A 113 -1.13 10.89 6.94
CA TYR A 113 -1.43 9.48 6.74
C TYR A 113 -2.69 9.13 7.53
N GLU A 114 -3.82 8.98 6.84
CA GLU A 114 -5.09 8.59 7.43
C GLU A 114 -5.07 7.08 7.66
N ALA A 115 -4.69 6.66 8.87
CA ALA A 115 -4.61 5.25 9.23
C ALA A 115 -5.94 4.53 8.96
N PRO A 116 -5.90 3.31 8.38
CA PRO A 116 -7.10 2.48 8.24
C PRO A 116 -7.81 2.26 9.58
N GLU A 117 -9.12 2.57 9.64
CA GLU A 117 -9.93 2.37 10.85
C GLU A 117 -10.24 0.88 11.10
N ALA A 118 -10.52 0.14 10.03
CA ALA A 118 -10.90 -1.28 10.09
C ALA A 118 -10.20 -2.10 8.99
N PRO A 119 -8.86 -2.20 8.99
CA PRO A 119 -8.15 -3.04 8.04
C PRO A 119 -8.44 -4.52 8.30
N ASP A 120 -8.41 -5.35 7.25
CA ASP A 120 -8.54 -6.81 7.39
C ASP A 120 -7.38 -7.43 8.19
N LEU A 121 -6.20 -6.81 8.16
CA LEU A 121 -5.06 -7.17 8.99
C LEU A 121 -4.23 -5.94 9.35
N ARG A 122 -3.86 -5.83 10.63
CA ARG A 122 -2.88 -4.86 11.12
C ARG A 122 -1.56 -5.56 11.44
N ILE A 123 -0.47 -5.07 10.87
CA ILE A 123 0.89 -5.60 11.04
C ILE A 123 1.77 -4.53 11.69
N GLU A 124 2.19 -4.76 12.93
CA GLU A 124 3.09 -3.88 13.65
C GLU A 124 4.55 -4.29 13.38
N SER A 125 5.09 -3.99 12.20
CA SER A 125 6.41 -4.51 11.76
C SER A 125 7.63 -4.10 12.61
N HIS A 126 7.42 -3.28 13.65
CA HIS A 126 8.43 -2.89 14.63
C HIS A 126 8.49 -3.84 15.83
N THR A 127 7.45 -4.64 16.07
CA THR A 127 7.37 -5.58 17.20
C THR A 127 7.50 -7.04 16.77
N GLN A 128 7.55 -7.32 15.47
CA GLN A 128 7.58 -8.67 14.92
C GLN A 128 8.51 -8.79 13.72
N THR A 129 8.96 -10.02 13.47
CA THR A 129 9.80 -10.36 12.33
C THR A 129 9.02 -10.37 11.01
N VAL A 130 9.75 -10.36 9.90
CA VAL A 130 9.18 -10.55 8.55
C VAL A 130 8.45 -11.90 8.45
N ARG A 131 9.00 -12.95 9.07
CA ARG A 131 8.39 -14.29 9.05
C ARG A 131 7.03 -14.29 9.76
N GLU A 132 6.96 -13.70 10.95
CA GLU A 132 5.70 -13.61 11.71
C GLU A 132 4.65 -12.78 10.95
N SER A 133 5.09 -11.66 10.34
CA SER A 133 4.23 -10.82 9.50
C SER A 133 3.67 -11.59 8.29
N ALA A 134 4.53 -12.32 7.59
CA ALA A 134 4.13 -13.14 6.45
C ALA A 134 3.22 -14.30 6.87
N SER A 135 3.46 -14.92 8.02
CA SER A 135 2.61 -15.98 8.57
C SER A 135 1.22 -15.45 8.94
N ALA A 136 1.11 -14.27 9.54
CA ALA A 136 -0.18 -13.64 9.84
C ALA A 136 -0.97 -13.33 8.56
N LEU A 137 -0.31 -12.77 7.54
CA LEU A 137 -0.93 -12.53 6.23
C LEU A 137 -1.38 -13.82 5.57
N HIS A 138 -0.54 -14.86 5.58
CA HIS A 138 -0.91 -16.16 5.03
C HIS A 138 -2.11 -16.77 5.75
N ALA A 139 -2.18 -16.66 7.08
CA ALA A 139 -3.33 -17.14 7.86
C ALA A 139 -4.63 -16.44 7.45
N LEU A 140 -4.62 -15.10 7.32
CA LEU A 140 -5.76 -14.33 6.81
C LEU A 140 -6.16 -14.81 5.40
N LEU A 141 -5.19 -14.99 4.50
CA LEU A 141 -5.46 -15.48 3.14
C LEU A 141 -6.10 -16.87 3.16
N THR A 142 -5.64 -17.77 4.04
CA THR A 142 -6.26 -19.10 4.20
C THR A 142 -7.69 -19.00 4.71
N GLU A 143 -7.95 -18.19 5.73
CA GLU A 143 -9.29 -17.97 6.31
C GLU A 143 -10.28 -17.45 5.25
N ARG A 144 -9.82 -16.53 4.39
CA ARG A 144 -10.63 -15.94 3.32
C ARG A 144 -10.76 -16.83 2.07
N GLY A 145 -10.17 -18.04 2.07
CA GLY A 145 -10.19 -18.94 0.91
C GLY A 145 -9.34 -18.45 -0.26
N LEU A 146 -8.35 -17.60 0.02
CA LEU A 146 -7.50 -16.93 -0.95
C LEU A 146 -6.04 -17.42 -0.93
N ALA A 147 -5.66 -18.43 -0.15
CA ALA A 147 -4.27 -18.90 -0.02
C ALA A 147 -3.68 -19.46 -1.34
#